data_AF-A0A645HH34-F1
#
_entry.id   AF-A0A645HH34-F1
#
_cell.length_a   1.000
_cell.length_b   1.000
_cell.length_c   1.000
_cell.angle_alpha   90.00
_cell.angle_beta   90.00
_cell.angle_gamma   90.00
#
_symmetry.space_group_name_H-M   'P 1'
#
loop_
_entity.id
_entity.type
_entity.pdbx_description
1 polymer ?
#
loop_
_entity_poly.entity_id
_entity_poly.type
_entity_poly.pdbx_seq_one_letter_code
_entity_poly.pdbx_strand_id
1 'polypeptide(L)'
;MVTNCFENSDVDLTGINVMVFFAENEIFNYKKLVYLSSRASRSKSLERGEVIFLSNELSEDMDNAKDILRELNKRAWEAGFLNL
;
A
#
# COMPACT_ATOMS: atom_id res chain seq x y z
N MET A 1 13.21 7.78 6.16
CA MET A 1 13.79 8.02 4.82
C MET A 1 12.74 8.74 3.99
N VAL A 2 13.13 9.74 3.19
CA VAL A 2 12.23 10.42 2.24
C VAL A 2 12.85 10.25 0.84
N THR A 3 12.05 9.83 -0.14
CA THR A 3 12.52 9.57 -1.50
C THR A 3 11.41 9.83 -2.52
N ASN A 4 11.79 10.22 -3.73
CA ASN A 4 10.94 10.25 -4.91
C ASN A 4 11.26 9.10 -5.89
N CYS A 5 12.26 8.26 -5.59
CA CYS A 5 12.64 7.10 -6.39
C CYS A 5 11.97 5.82 -5.86
N PHE A 6 10.64 5.81 -5.80
CA PHE A 6 9.86 4.69 -5.27
C PHE A 6 9.74 3.49 -6.22
N GLU A 7 10.12 3.67 -7.49
CA GLU A 7 10.16 2.58 -8.48
C GLU A 7 11.39 1.69 -8.33
N ASN A 8 12.40 2.13 -7.57
CA ASN A 8 13.58 1.32 -7.33
C ASN A 8 13.26 0.20 -6.31
N SER A 9 13.54 -1.06 -6.68
CA SER A 9 13.30 -2.23 -5.84
C SER A 9 14.21 -2.32 -4.62
N ASP A 10 15.33 -1.59 -4.61
CA ASP A 10 16.42 -1.70 -3.63
C ASP A 10 16.02 -1.35 -2.19
N VAL A 11 14.92 -0.61 -2.01
CA VAL A 11 14.39 -0.29 -0.69
C VAL A 11 13.46 -1.40 -0.22
N ASP A 12 13.85 -2.11 0.84
CA ASP A 12 12.92 -3.00 1.53
C ASP A 12 11.91 -2.20 2.35
N LEU A 13 10.63 -2.46 2.10
CA LEU A 13 9.51 -1.83 2.80
C LEU A 13 8.86 -2.80 3.80
N THR A 14 9.37 -4.02 3.94
CA THR A 14 8.75 -5.05 4.76
C THR A 14 8.68 -4.63 6.24
N GLY A 15 7.47 -4.56 6.80
CA GLY A 15 7.26 -4.28 8.22
C GLY A 15 7.52 -2.83 8.64
N ILE A 16 7.59 -1.88 7.69
CA ILE A 16 7.70 -0.45 8.01
C ILE A 16 6.46 0.32 7.61
N ASN A 17 6.18 1.41 8.31
CA ASN A 17 5.12 2.35 7.95
C ASN A 17 5.58 3.24 6.79
N VAL A 18 4.72 3.40 5.79
CA VAL A 18 4.98 4.16 4.56
C VAL A 18 3.97 5.29 4.44
N MET A 19 4.46 6.50 4.17
CA MET A 19 3.61 7.64 3.83
C MET A 19 3.89 8.04 2.38
N VAL A 20 2.83 8.09 1.57
CA VAL A 20 2.89 8.55 0.17
C VAL A 20 2.40 9.99 0.13
N PHE A 21 3.32 10.92 -0.10
CA PHE A 21 2.99 12.34 -0.27
C PHE A 21 2.48 12.60 -1.68
N PHE A 22 1.48 13.49 -1.79
CA PHE A 22 0.86 13.87 -3.06
C PHE A 22 0.27 12.66 -3.80
N ALA A 23 -0.44 11.80 -3.07
CA ALA A 23 -0.99 10.56 -3.59
C ALA A 23 -2.05 10.75 -4.70
N GLU A 24 -2.55 11.97 -4.86
CA GLU A 24 -3.41 12.40 -5.97
C GLU A 24 -2.66 12.59 -7.30
N ASN A 25 -1.32 12.67 -7.27
CA ASN A 25 -0.54 12.88 -8.48
C ASN A 25 -0.65 11.67 -9.44
N GLU A 26 -0.76 11.94 -10.74
CA GLU A 26 -0.90 10.92 -11.81
C GLU A 26 0.23 9.86 -11.82
N ILE A 27 1.39 10.18 -11.25
CA ILE A 27 2.48 9.22 -11.09
C ILE A 27 2.09 8.04 -10.18
N PHE A 28 1.08 8.20 -9.31
CA PHE A 28 0.56 7.23 -8.36
C PHE A 28 -0.79 6.64 -8.80
N ASN A 29 -0.84 6.03 -9.97
CA ASN A 29 -2.02 5.24 -10.36
C ASN A 29 -2.32 4.11 -9.36
N TYR A 30 -3.53 3.55 -9.43
CA TYR A 30 -4.00 2.53 -8.48
C TYR A 30 -3.05 1.33 -8.38
N LYS A 31 -2.38 0.94 -9.48
CA LYS A 31 -1.45 -0.20 -9.48
C LYS A 31 -0.23 0.08 -8.60
N LYS A 32 0.32 1.29 -8.68
CA LYS A 32 1.46 1.72 -7.86
C LYS A 32 1.07 1.84 -6.39
N LEU A 33 -0.11 2.40 -6.10
CA LEU A 33 -0.65 2.47 -4.74
C LEU A 33 -0.84 1.08 -4.13
N VAL A 34 -1.48 0.15 -4.86
CA VAL A 34 -1.63 -1.25 -4.42
C VAL A 34 -0.28 -1.92 -4.20
N TYR A 35 0.68 -1.71 -5.11
CA TYR A 35 2.03 -2.26 -5.00
C TYR A 35 2.72 -1.80 -3.71
N LEU A 36 2.75 -0.49 -3.43
CA LEU A 36 3.36 0.07 -2.22
C LEU A 36 2.72 -0.49 -0.95
N SER A 37 1.39 -0.51 -0.88
CA SER A 37 0.63 -1.08 0.24
C SER A 37 0.93 -2.56 0.47
N SER A 38 1.04 -3.32 -0.62
CA SER A 38 1.38 -4.74 -0.57
C SER A 38 2.80 -4.94 -0.08
N ARG A 39 3.77 -4.10 -0.50
CA ARG A 39 5.17 -4.21 -0.06
C ARG A 39 5.32 -4.02 1.44
N ALA A 40 4.66 -3.01 2.01
CA ALA A 40 4.71 -2.72 3.44
C ALA A 40 4.15 -3.89 4.28
N SER A 41 3.17 -4.58 3.71
CA SER A 41 2.45 -5.69 4.34
C SER A 41 3.14 -7.06 4.19
N ARG A 42 4.32 -7.17 3.55
CA ARG A 42 5.04 -8.45 3.30
C ARG A 42 5.71 -9.08 4.53
N SER A 43 5.21 -8.79 5.73
CA SER A 43 5.78 -9.30 6.98
C SER A 43 5.22 -10.69 7.30
N LYS A 44 6.11 -11.64 7.65
CA LYS A 44 5.74 -12.95 8.24
C LYS A 44 5.36 -12.84 9.71
N SER A 45 5.57 -11.67 10.32
CA SER A 45 5.20 -11.38 11.70
C SER A 45 3.87 -10.63 11.75
N LEU A 46 3.27 -10.55 12.94
CA LEU A 46 2.08 -9.73 13.18
C LEU A 46 2.33 -8.23 12.99
N GLU A 47 3.59 -7.80 12.86
CA GLU A 47 3.94 -6.40 12.57
C GLU A 47 3.71 -6.11 11.09
N ARG A 48 2.47 -5.75 10.76
CA ARG A 48 2.08 -5.24 9.45
C ARG A 48 2.40 -3.75 9.41
N GLY A 49 3.17 -3.34 8.41
CA GLY A 49 3.39 -1.92 8.14
C GLY A 49 2.10 -1.25 7.67
N GLU A 50 1.87 -0.02 8.10
CA GLU A 50 0.76 0.80 7.64
C GLU A 50 1.17 1.63 6.42
N VAL A 51 0.25 1.83 5.48
CA VAL A 51 0.46 2.75 4.35
C VAL A 51 -0.59 3.84 4.37
N ILE A 52 -0.12 5.09 4.44
CA ILE A 52 -0.97 6.29 4.48
C ILE A 52 -0.79 7.04 3.17
N PHE A 53 -1.88 7.26 2.46
CA PHE A 53 -1.93 8.15 1.29
C PHE A 53 -2.27 9.56 1.77
N LEU A 54 -1.35 10.49 1.59
CA LEU A 54 -1.55 11.89 1.94
C LEU A 54 -1.78 12.69 0.66
N SER A 55 -2.96 13.31 0.56
CA SER A 55 -3.38 14.10 -0.59
C SER A 55 -4.15 15.34 -0.18
N ASN A 56 -4.24 16.32 -1.08
CA ASN A 56 -5.14 17.47 -0.92
C ASN A 56 -6.58 17.14 -1.30
N GLU A 57 -6.77 16.18 -2.20
CA GLU A 57 -8.07 15.72 -2.69
C GLU A 57 -8.08 14.21 -2.88
N LEU A 58 -9.25 13.58 -2.80
CA LEU A 58 -9.41 12.16 -3.11
C LEU A 58 -9.43 11.95 -4.63
N SER A 59 -8.71 10.94 -5.10
CA SER A 59 -8.61 10.56 -6.51
C SER A 59 -9.23 9.19 -6.72
N GLU A 60 -9.72 8.96 -7.95
CA GLU A 60 -10.29 7.67 -8.34
C GLU A 60 -9.28 6.51 -8.17
N ASP A 61 -7.99 6.78 -8.41
CA ASP A 61 -6.92 5.80 -8.20
C ASP A 61 -6.77 5.38 -6.74
N MET A 62 -6.97 6.29 -5.78
CA MET A 62 -6.94 5.97 -4.35
C MET A 62 -8.15 5.11 -3.95
N ASP A 63 -9.35 5.44 -4.43
CA ASP A 63 -10.55 4.63 -4.18
C ASP A 63 -10.42 3.23 -4.80
N ASN A 64 -9.97 3.15 -6.05
CA ASN A 64 -9.69 1.89 -6.73
C ASN A 64 -8.67 1.04 -5.97
N ALA A 65 -7.56 1.64 -5.51
CA ALA A 65 -6.55 0.93 -4.75
C ALA A 65 -7.10 0.40 -3.42
N LYS A 66 -7.90 1.21 -2.71
CA LYS A 66 -8.55 0.83 -1.45
C LYS A 66 -9.51 -0.34 -1.65
N ASP A 67 -10.34 -0.31 -2.69
CA ASP A 67 -11.31 -1.37 -2.98
C ASP A 67 -10.62 -2.68 -3.32
N ILE A 68 -9.57 -2.63 -4.15
CA ILE A 68 -8.73 -3.79 -4.45
C ILE A 68 -8.10 -4.38 -3.17
N LEU A 69 -7.48 -3.54 -2.34
CA LEU A 69 -6.83 -3.99 -1.10
C LEU A 69 -7.83 -4.60 -0.11
N ARG A 70 -9.04 -4.04 0.00
CA ARG A 70 -10.11 -4.59 0.85
C ARG A 70 -10.57 -5.95 0.35
N GLU A 71 -10.78 -6.10 -0.95
CA GLU A 71 -11.19 -7.38 -1.55
C GLU A 71 -10.08 -8.44 -1.40
N LEU A 72 -8.81 -8.07 -1.59
CA LEU A 72 -7.68 -8.97 -1.35
C LEU A 72 -7.59 -9.42 0.10
N ASN A 73 -7.72 -8.49 1.06
CA ASN A 73 -7.72 -8.83 2.49
C ASN A 73 -8.90 -9.73 2.86
N LYS A 74 -10.08 -9.46 2.31
CA LYS A 74 -11.27 -10.31 2.49
C LYS A 74 -11.00 -11.74 2.00
N ARG A 75 -10.51 -11.90 0.77
CA ARG A 75 -10.17 -13.22 0.20
C ARG A 75 -9.08 -13.94 0.99
N ALA A 76 -8.06 -13.20 1.44
CA ALA A 76 -6.98 -13.75 2.25
C ALA A 76 -7.51 -14.28 3.59
N TRP A 77 -8.45 -13.56 4.21
CA TRP A 77 -9.14 -14.00 5.41
C TRP A 77 -10.01 -15.23 5.17
N GLU A 78 -10.85 -15.22 4.13
CA GLU A 78 -11.70 -16.37 3.75
C GLU A 78 -10.88 -17.63 3.43
N ALA A 79 -9.67 -17.47 2.88
CA ALA A 79 -8.75 -18.56 2.59
C ALA A 79 -7.86 -18.98 3.78
N GLY A 80 -7.97 -18.33 4.94
CA GLY A 80 -7.18 -18.65 6.14
C GLY A 80 -5.72 -18.17 6.10
N PHE A 81 -5.36 -17.28 5.17
CA PHE A 81 -4.03 -16.65 5.10
C PHE A 81 -3.89 -15.45 6.06
N LEU A 82 -5.01 -14.91 6.53
CA LEU A 82 -5.06 -13.76 7.41
C LEU A 82 -5.88 -14.09 8.66
N ASN A 83 -5.24 -14.01 9.83
CA ASN A 83 -5.92 -14.07 11.12
C ASN A 83 -5.94 -12.65 11.72
N LEU A 84 -7.05 -12.32 12.39
CA LEU A 84 -7.26 -11.08 13.14
C LEU A 84 -6.77 -11.24 14.58
#